data_AF-A0A963AAR6-F1
#
_entry.id   AF-A0A963AAR6-F1
#
_cell.length_a   1.000
_cell.length_b   1.000
_cell.length_c   1.000
_cell.angle_alpha   90.00
_cell.angle_beta   90.00
_cell.angle_gamma   90.00
#
_symmetry.space_group_name_H-M   'P 1'
#
loop_
_entity.id
_entity.type
_entity.pdbx_description
1 polymer ?
#
loop_
_entity_poly.entity_id
_entity_poly.type
_entity_poly.pdbx_seq_one_letter_code
_entity_poly.pdbx_strand_id
1 'polypeptide(L)'
;MTILLPEINRRWADMFAALAAGADVPPGQRLRTEGLMEAAVLVGEATAEQLSLAMDACYRQAFGRALGADFGDAWQAFFPFPQIPAMARRAPVYPSAPAQ
;
A
#
# COMPACT_ATOMS: atom_id res chain seq x y z
N MET A 1 9.62 -0.65 -24.34
CA MET A 1 9.66 -0.20 -22.94
C MET A 1 8.27 -0.31 -22.39
N THR A 2 8.05 -1.19 -21.42
CA THR A 2 6.73 -1.42 -20.85
C THR A 2 6.40 -0.29 -19.86
N ILE A 3 5.16 0.20 -19.92
CA ILE A 3 4.66 1.31 -19.09
C ILE A 3 4.29 0.88 -17.65
N LEU A 4 4.51 -0.40 -17.33
CA LEU A 4 3.90 -1.07 -16.20
C LEU A 4 4.52 -0.65 -14.86
N LEU A 5 5.85 -0.74 -14.71
CA LEU A 5 6.53 -0.32 -13.48
C LEU A 5 6.37 1.18 -13.19
N PRO A 6 6.48 2.10 -14.17
CA PRO A 6 6.17 3.51 -13.94
C PRO A 6 4.74 3.75 -13.47
N GLU A 7 3.75 3.06 -14.06
CA GLU A 7 2.35 3.21 -13.69
C GLU A 7 2.04 2.66 -12.29
N ILE A 8 2.65 1.52 -11.92
CA ILE A 8 2.52 0.96 -10.55
C ILE A 8 3.10 1.95 -9.53
N ASN A 9 4.31 2.47 -9.76
CA ASN A 9 4.94 3.46 -8.87
C ASN A 9 4.09 4.73 -8.72
N ARG A 10 3.57 5.26 -9.84
CA ARG A 10 2.68 6.43 -9.82
C ARG A 10 1.45 6.18 -8.96
N ARG A 11 0.80 5.02 -9.11
CA ARG A 11 -0.38 4.66 -8.31
C ARG A 11 -0.08 4.49 -6.83
N TRP A 12 1.04 3.86 -6.47
CA TRP A 12 1.45 3.78 -5.07
C TRP A 12 1.69 5.16 -4.48
N ALA A 13 2.39 6.04 -5.18
CA ALA A 13 2.61 7.41 -4.73
C ALA A 13 1.28 8.15 -4.48
N ASP A 14 0.33 8.08 -5.43
CA ASP A 14 -0.99 8.70 -5.28
C ASP A 14 -1.76 8.13 -4.06
N MET A 15 -1.79 6.80 -3.90
CA MET A 15 -2.51 6.15 -2.81
C MET A 15 -1.89 6.48 -1.44
N PHE A 16 -0.56 6.40 -1.31
CA PHE A 16 0.09 6.66 -0.04
C PHE A 16 0.08 8.14 0.31
N ALA A 17 0.16 9.05 -0.67
CA ALA A 17 -0.05 10.48 -0.43
C ALA A 17 -1.47 10.77 0.10
N ALA A 18 -2.49 10.14 -0.48
CA ALA A 18 -3.88 10.27 -0.01
C ALA A 18 -4.03 9.76 1.43
N LEU A 19 -3.51 8.57 1.73
CA LEU A 19 -3.55 8.00 3.09
C LEU A 19 -2.77 8.85 4.10
N ALA A 20 -1.61 9.38 3.73
CA ALA A 20 -0.81 10.26 4.58
C ALA A 20 -1.55 11.59 4.88
N ALA A 21 -2.35 12.08 3.94
CA ALA A 21 -3.25 13.21 4.13
C ALA A 21 -4.52 12.89 4.96
N GLY A 22 -4.71 11.63 5.36
CA GLY A 22 -5.89 11.18 6.10
C GLY A 22 -7.12 10.93 5.24
N ALA A 23 -6.97 10.88 3.92
CA ALA A 23 -8.04 10.51 3.00
C ALA A 23 -8.13 8.98 2.83
N ASP A 24 -9.29 8.51 2.39
CA ASP A 24 -9.50 7.11 2.04
C ASP A 24 -9.00 6.82 0.60
N VAL A 25 -8.52 5.59 0.39
CA VAL A 25 -8.20 5.08 -0.94
C VAL A 25 -9.35 4.20 -1.44
N PRO A 26 -9.96 4.50 -2.61
CA PRO A 26 -11.01 3.66 -3.16
C PRO A 26 -10.55 2.22 -3.39
N PRO A 27 -11.33 1.19 -2.99
CA PRO A 27 -10.95 -0.21 -3.18
C PRO A 27 -10.58 -0.55 -4.62
N GLY A 28 -11.29 0.02 -5.60
CA GLY A 28 -11.01 -0.21 -7.01
C GLY A 28 -9.68 0.38 -7.50
N GLN A 29 -9.12 1.40 -6.84
CA GLN A 29 -7.77 1.89 -7.15
C GLN A 29 -6.72 0.92 -6.64
N ARG A 30 -6.89 0.45 -5.41
CA ARG A 30 -6.01 -0.54 -4.77
C ARG A 30 -5.98 -1.86 -5.56
N LEU A 31 -7.14 -2.50 -5.76
CA LEU A 31 -7.24 -3.80 -6.43
C LEU A 31 -6.68 -3.78 -7.85
N ARG A 32 -6.89 -2.69 -8.60
CA ARG A 32 -6.29 -2.55 -9.94
C ARG A 32 -4.77 -2.41 -9.88
N THR A 33 -4.22 -1.80 -8.83
CA THR A 33 -2.76 -1.68 -8.66
C THR A 33 -2.16 -3.04 -8.27
N GLU A 34 -2.83 -3.79 -7.38
CA GLU A 34 -2.45 -5.17 -7.02
C GLU A 34 -2.42 -6.08 -8.27
N GLY A 35 -3.44 -6.01 -9.13
CA GLY A 35 -3.44 -6.77 -10.39
C GLY A 35 -2.33 -6.36 -11.37
N LEU A 36 -1.91 -5.09 -11.39
CA LEU A 36 -0.76 -4.65 -12.19
C LEU A 36 0.56 -5.18 -11.62
N MET A 37 0.68 -5.28 -10.29
CA MET A 37 1.83 -5.90 -9.63
C MET A 37 1.96 -7.37 -10.02
N GLU A 38 0.87 -8.13 -9.99
CA GLU A 38 0.85 -9.52 -10.46
C GLU A 38 1.23 -9.61 -11.93
N ALA A 39 0.67 -8.74 -12.78
CA ALA A 39 1.01 -8.69 -14.20
C ALA A 39 2.52 -8.46 -14.42
N ALA A 40 3.15 -7.57 -13.65
CA ALA A 40 4.58 -7.27 -13.77
C ALA A 40 5.45 -8.50 -13.45
N VAL A 41 5.04 -9.31 -12.47
CA VAL A 41 5.70 -10.59 -12.19
C VAL A 41 5.46 -11.59 -13.30
N LEU A 42 4.21 -11.72 -13.77
CA LEU A 42 3.85 -12.67 -14.83
C LEU A 42 4.59 -12.42 -16.15
N VAL A 43 4.84 -11.15 -16.50
CA VAL A 43 5.57 -10.79 -17.72
C VAL A 43 7.09 -10.71 -17.53
N GLY A 44 7.60 -10.99 -16.33
CA GLY A 44 9.03 -11.01 -16.02
C GLY A 44 9.69 -9.62 -15.90
N GLU A 45 8.91 -8.56 -15.68
CA GLU A 45 9.42 -7.19 -15.53
C GLU A 45 9.99 -6.92 -14.13
N ALA A 46 9.48 -7.60 -13.11
CA ALA A 46 9.99 -7.53 -11.73
C ALA A 46 9.65 -8.80 -10.95
N THR A 47 10.36 -9.06 -9.86
CA THR A 47 9.96 -10.08 -8.88
C THR A 47 9.02 -9.50 -7.83
N ALA A 48 8.31 -10.37 -7.10
CA ALA A 48 7.45 -9.96 -5.99
C ALA A 48 8.24 -9.22 -4.89
N GLU A 49 9.47 -9.62 -4.62
CA GLU A 49 10.37 -8.97 -3.66
C GLU A 49 10.78 -7.59 -4.14
N GLN A 50 11.13 -7.44 -5.42
CA GLN A 50 11.47 -6.13 -6.01
C GLN A 50 10.30 -5.15 -5.91
N LEU A 51 9.07 -5.61 -6.21
CA LEU A 51 7.87 -4.80 -6.09
C LEU A 51 7.55 -4.45 -4.63
N SER A 52 7.75 -5.39 -3.70
CA SER A 52 7.54 -5.15 -2.26
C SER A 52 8.51 -4.09 -1.72
N LEU A 53 9.79 -4.15 -2.13
CA LEU A 53 10.81 -3.15 -1.78
C LEU A 53 10.49 -1.77 -2.38
N ALA A 54 10.07 -1.73 -3.64
CA ALA A 54 9.67 -0.48 -4.30
C ALA A 54 8.43 0.15 -3.65
N MET A 55 7.47 -0.67 -3.24
CA MET A 55 6.28 -0.24 -2.51
C MET A 55 6.65 0.35 -1.14
N ASP A 56 7.54 -0.31 -0.36
CA ASP A 56 8.02 0.23 0.92
C ASP A 56 8.75 1.57 0.75
N ALA A 57 9.50 1.73 -0.35
CA ALA A 57 10.15 3.00 -0.67
C ALA A 57 9.12 4.11 -0.95
N CYS A 58 8.07 3.83 -1.72
CA CYS A 58 6.97 4.79 -1.96
C CYS A 58 6.23 5.14 -0.66
N TYR A 59 6.00 4.14 0.20
CA TYR A 59 5.38 4.34 1.51
C TYR A 59 6.24 5.27 2.39
N ARG A 60 7.54 5.01 2.44
CA ARG A 60 8.50 5.83 3.20
C ARG A 60 8.54 7.28 2.70
N GLN A 61 8.41 7.51 1.40
CA GLN A 61 8.32 8.87 0.86
C GLN A 61 7.08 9.62 1.36
N ALA A 62 5.93 8.94 1.49
CA ALA A 62 4.70 9.57 1.95
C ALA A 62 4.60 9.72 3.48
N PHE A 63 5.06 8.72 4.23
CA PHE A 63 4.89 8.64 5.69
C PHE A 63 6.16 8.96 6.50
N GLY A 64 7.32 9.08 5.86
CA GLY A 64 8.62 9.29 6.51
C GLY A 64 9.18 8.07 7.25
N ARG A 65 8.54 6.90 7.11
CA ARG A 65 8.91 5.64 7.80
C ARG A 65 8.54 4.42 6.97
N ALA A 66 9.13 3.28 7.27
CA ALA A 66 8.87 2.02 6.56
C ALA A 66 7.52 1.41 6.95
N LEU A 67 6.98 0.54 6.10
CA LEU A 67 5.82 -0.30 6.39
C LEU A 67 6.03 -1.12 7.66
N GLY A 68 7.22 -1.69 7.85
CA GLY A 68 7.55 -2.45 9.06
C GLY A 68 7.42 -1.64 10.36
N ALA A 69 7.58 -0.32 10.31
CA ALA A 69 7.40 0.54 11.48
C ALA A 69 5.92 0.69 11.88
N ASP A 70 4.99 0.61 10.93
CA ASP A 70 3.55 0.76 11.17
C ASP A 70 2.80 -0.57 11.27
N PHE A 71 3.29 -1.62 10.61
CA PHE A 71 2.63 -2.94 10.51
C PHE A 71 3.46 -4.07 11.14
N GLY A 72 4.64 -3.77 11.69
CA GLY A 72 5.58 -4.75 12.27
C GLY A 72 6.50 -5.40 11.23
N ASP A 73 7.62 -5.96 11.68
CA ASP A 73 8.63 -6.56 10.77
C ASP A 73 8.07 -7.72 9.93
N ALA A 74 7.09 -8.45 10.46
CA ALA A 74 6.41 -9.55 9.79
C ALA A 74 5.15 -9.13 9.01
N TRP A 75 5.02 -7.84 8.63
CA TRP A 75 3.81 -7.32 7.98
C TRP A 75 3.41 -8.09 6.71
N GLN A 76 4.37 -8.65 5.98
CA GLN A 76 4.11 -9.46 4.77
C GLN A 76 3.34 -10.76 5.05
N ALA A 77 3.35 -11.27 6.30
CA ALA A 77 2.51 -12.41 6.68
C ALA A 77 1.02 -12.05 6.70
N PHE A 78 0.69 -10.77 6.92
CA PHE A 78 -0.68 -10.26 6.95
C PHE A 78 -1.12 -9.66 5.61
N PHE A 79 -0.16 -9.15 4.84
CA PHE A 79 -0.38 -8.61 3.50
C PHE A 79 0.57 -9.30 2.51
N PRO A 80 0.33 -10.58 2.18
CA PRO A 80 1.15 -11.30 1.22
C PRO A 80 1.03 -10.65 -0.15
N PHE A 81 2.11 -10.67 -0.93
CA PHE A 81 2.08 -10.20 -2.32
C PHE A 81 0.89 -10.83 -3.07
N PRO A 82 0.11 -10.04 -3.86
CA PRO A 82 0.33 -8.64 -4.25
C PRO A 82 -0.32 -7.59 -3.33
N GLN A 83 -0.81 -7.96 -2.15
CA GLN A 83 -1.69 -7.10 -1.36
C GLN A 83 -0.99 -5.82 -0.88
N ILE A 84 -1.69 -4.69 -1.04
CA ILE A 84 -1.20 -3.38 -0.58
C ILE A 84 -1.80 -3.09 0.81
N PRO A 85 -0.98 -2.79 1.83
CA PRO A 85 -1.44 -2.41 3.17
C PRO A 85 -1.98 -0.97 3.20
N ALA A 86 -3.07 -0.73 2.46
CA ALA A 86 -3.75 0.56 2.33
C ALA A 86 -4.89 0.71 3.36
N MET A 87 -4.58 0.53 4.64
CA MET A 87 -5.56 0.69 5.71
C MET A 87 -5.64 2.18 6.10
N ALA A 88 -6.85 2.75 6.03
CA ALA A 88 -7.10 4.08 6.59
C ALA A 88 -6.83 4.08 8.10
N ARG A 89 -6.28 5.18 8.62
CA ARG A 89 -6.17 5.36 10.07
C ARG A 89 -7.57 5.32 10.67
N ARG A 90 -7.77 4.47 11.67
CA ARG A 90 -9.05 4.33 12.35
C ARG A 90 -9.45 5.70 12.92
N ALA A 91 -10.61 6.21 12.50
CA ALA A 91 -11.15 7.44 13.07
C ALA A 91 -11.29 7.30 14.60
N PRO A 92 -11.03 8.35 15.38
CA PRO A 92 -11.26 8.31 16.82
C PRO A 92 -12.75 8.06 17.07
N VAL A 93 -13.06 6.89 17.64
CA VAL A 93 -14.41 6.55 18.07
C VAL A 93 -14.54 7.04 19.50
N TYR A 94 -15.31 8.11 19.70
CA TYR A 94 -15.70 8.56 21.02
C TYR A 94 -16.91 7.74 21.48
N PRO A 95 -16.82 6.94 22.56
CA PRO A 95 -17.97 6.23 23.07
C PRO A 95 -18.99 7.25 23.59
N SER A 96 -20.17 7.28 22.97
CA SER A 96 -21.30 8.12 23.38
C SER A 96 -22.22 7.44 24.40
N ALA A 97 -21.89 6.22 24.83
CA ALA A 97 -22.62 5.50 25.87
C ALA A 97 -21.89 5.59 27.22
N PRO A 98 -22.60 5.86 28.34
CA PRO A 98 -22.00 5.80 29.67
C PRO A 98 -21.54 4.38 29.99
N ALA A 99 -20.40 4.26 30.69
CA ALA A 99 -19.92 2.99 31.23
C ALA A 99 -21.01 2.41 32.14
N GLN A 100 -21.44 1.18 31.85
CA GLN A 100 -22.33 0.40 32.72
C GLN A 100 -21.55 -0.17 33.90
#